data_AF-A0A8J4WLH8-F1
#
_entry.id   AF-A0A8J4WLH8-F1
#
_cell.length_a   1.000
_cell.length_b   1.000
_cell.length_c   1.000
_cell.angle_alpha   90.00
_cell.angle_beta   90.00
_cell.angle_gamma   90.00
#
_symmetry.space_group_name_H-M   'P 1'
#
loop_
_entity.id
_entity.type
_entity.pdbx_description
1 polymer ?
#
loop_
_entity_poly.entity_id
_entity_poly.type
_entity_poly.pdbx_seq_one_letter_code
_entity_poly.pdbx_strand_id
1 'polypeptide(L)'
;IFGIVIGLCGVFTYDRSAVLERGFFQGYTPIVWLVVLLQTCSGLGVAFVIKYADNILKGFAAGLSIILSSAISYLVLDDFTPSIATFAGAGLVIGATVLYGQMPQKRIEQNMTV
;
A
#
# COMPACT_ATOMS: atom_id res chain seq x y z
N ILE A 1 6.39 3.52 18.85
CA ILE A 1 7.26 2.91 19.89
C ILE A 1 7.75 1.52 19.47
N PHE A 2 6.87 0.52 19.27
CA PHE A 2 7.29 -0.84 18.86
C PHE A 2 8.14 -0.89 17.58
N GLY A 3 7.77 -0.15 16.52
CA GLY A 3 8.55 -0.11 15.28
C GLY A 3 9.98 0.45 15.44
N ILE A 4 10.18 1.39 16.36
CA ILE A 4 11.52 1.96 16.66
C ILE A 4 12.36 0.91 17.38
N VAL A 5 11.78 0.18 18.35
CA VAL A 5 12.48 -0.88 19.08
C VAL A 5 12.87 -2.04 18.17
N ILE A 6 11.98 -2.49 17.30
CA ILE A 6 12.25 -3.57 16.34
C ILE A 6 13.27 -3.11 15.30
N GLY A 7 13.14 -1.89 14.78
CA GLY A 7 14.09 -1.32 13.82
C GLY A 7 15.51 -1.21 14.40
N LEU A 8 15.63 -0.70 15.63
CA LEU A 8 16.92 -0.65 16.33
C LEU A 8 17.48 -2.05 16.58
N CYS A 9 16.65 -3.00 17.01
CA CYS A 9 17.07 -4.39 17.20
C CYS A 9 17.62 -4.99 15.90
N GLY A 10 16.94 -4.79 14.77
CA GLY A 10 17.38 -5.24 13.44
C GLY A 10 18.70 -4.63 13.01
N VAL A 11 18.88 -3.31 13.21
CA VAL A 11 20.15 -2.62 12.94
C VAL A 11 21.27 -3.19 13.82
N PHE A 12 20.98 -3.45 15.09
CA PHE A 12 21.95 -4.11 15.96
C PHE A 12 22.26 -5.53 15.45
N THR A 13 21.30 -6.36 15.03
CA THR A 13 21.63 -7.74 14.65
C THR A 13 22.35 -7.86 13.30
N TYR A 14 22.05 -6.99 12.33
CA TYR A 14 22.56 -7.12 10.96
C TYR A 14 23.71 -6.16 10.63
N ASP A 15 23.65 -4.91 11.10
CA ASP A 15 24.56 -3.83 10.66
C ASP A 15 25.41 -3.23 11.80
N ARG A 16 25.55 -3.99 12.90
CA ARG A 16 26.26 -3.60 14.13
C ARG A 16 27.64 -2.96 13.87
N SER A 17 28.47 -3.62 13.08
CA SER A 17 29.84 -3.17 12.80
C SER A 17 29.88 -1.94 11.90
N ALA A 18 29.00 -1.87 10.88
CA ALA A 18 28.93 -0.75 9.96
C ALA A 18 28.45 0.54 10.66
N VAL A 19 27.48 0.42 11.55
CA VAL A 19 26.93 1.55 12.33
C VAL A 19 27.92 2.07 13.36
N LEU A 20 28.71 1.19 13.99
CA LEU A 20 29.72 1.58 14.98
C LEU A 20 30.92 2.29 14.36
N GLU A 21 31.38 1.85 13.19
CA GLU A 21 32.55 2.46 12.54
C GLU A 21 32.22 3.76 11.80
N ARG A 22 31.02 3.87 11.24
CA ARG A 22 30.70 4.94 10.29
C ARG A 22 29.47 5.78 10.65
N GLY A 23 28.79 5.45 11.75
CA GLY A 23 27.64 6.17 12.28
C GLY A 23 26.29 5.71 11.72
N PHE A 24 25.20 5.96 12.47
CA PHE A 24 23.85 5.49 12.15
C PHE A 24 23.26 6.05 10.85
N PHE A 25 23.66 7.25 10.45
CA PHE A 25 23.15 7.93 9.25
C PHE A 25 24.06 7.75 8.04
N GLN A 26 25.01 6.82 8.08
CA GLN A 26 25.88 6.60 6.94
C GLN A 26 25.07 6.04 5.75
N GLY A 27 25.23 6.65 4.57
CA GLY A 27 24.55 6.21 3.36
C GLY A 27 23.10 6.71 3.23
N TYR A 28 22.65 7.62 4.12
CA TYR A 28 21.41 8.37 3.93
C TYR A 28 21.54 9.32 2.73
N THR A 29 21.34 8.78 1.54
CA THR A 29 21.26 9.54 0.30
C THR A 29 19.89 10.22 0.20
N PRO A 30 19.74 11.24 -0.67
CA PRO A 30 18.44 11.85 -0.95
C PRO A 30 17.37 10.84 -1.39
N ILE A 31 17.78 9.73 -2.03
CA ILE A 31 16.90 8.60 -2.36
C ILE A 31 16.31 7.97 -1.10
N VAL A 32 17.12 7.76 -0.05
CA VAL A 32 16.64 7.17 1.22
C VAL A 32 15.59 8.08 1.85
N TRP A 33 15.82 9.39 1.86
CA TRP A 33 14.82 10.36 2.33
C TRP A 33 13.53 10.32 1.51
N LEU A 34 13.64 10.22 0.19
CA LEU A 34 12.48 10.09 -0.70
C LEU A 34 11.68 8.80 -0.41
N VAL A 35 12.36 7.66 -0.23
CA VAL A 35 11.72 6.40 0.13
C VAL A 35 11.02 6.49 1.49
N VAL A 36 11.66 7.10 2.50
CA VAL A 36 11.07 7.30 3.83
C VAL A 36 9.81 8.16 3.76
N LEU A 37 9.84 9.23 2.97
CA LEU A 37 8.67 10.10 2.75
C LEU A 37 7.56 9.35 2.02
N LEU A 38 7.86 8.65 0.92
CA LEU A 38 6.88 7.85 0.19
C LEU A 38 6.24 6.75 1.07
N GLN A 39 7.04 6.09 1.89
CA GLN A 39 6.58 5.04 2.79
C GLN A 39 5.63 5.60 3.86
N THR A 40 6.01 6.74 4.44
CA THR A 40 5.20 7.41 5.46
C THR A 40 3.92 8.00 4.87
N CYS A 41 3.99 8.62 3.68
CA CYS A 41 2.82 9.08 2.92
C CYS A 41 1.86 7.95 2.60
N SER A 42 2.36 6.77 2.21
CA SER A 42 1.52 5.59 1.98
C SER A 42 0.81 5.15 3.27
N GLY A 43 1.51 5.15 4.41
CA GLY A 43 0.90 4.86 5.72
C GLY A 43 -0.17 5.87 6.14
N LEU A 44 0.07 7.17 5.91
CA LEU A 44 -0.89 8.25 6.18
C LEU A 44 -2.10 8.19 5.25
N GLY A 45 -1.89 7.94 3.95
CA GLY A 45 -2.97 7.80 2.96
C GLY A 45 -3.89 6.64 3.31
N VAL A 46 -3.34 5.54 3.82
CA VAL A 46 -4.13 4.42 4.36
C VAL A 46 -4.97 4.86 5.55
N ALA A 47 -4.40 5.56 6.52
CA ALA A 47 -5.15 6.04 7.68
C ALA A 47 -6.28 7.01 7.30
N PHE A 48 -6.04 7.86 6.29
CA PHE A 48 -7.05 8.74 5.72
C PHE A 48 -8.17 7.94 5.04
N VAL A 49 -7.83 6.97 4.20
CA VAL A 49 -8.82 6.10 3.56
C VAL A 49 -9.62 5.34 4.60
N ILE A 50 -9.01 4.80 5.67
CA ILE A 50 -9.75 4.12 6.76
C ILE A 50 -10.72 5.09 7.48
N LYS A 51 -10.33 6.37 7.62
CA LYS A 51 -11.15 7.37 8.32
C LYS A 51 -12.31 7.90 7.47
N TYR A 52 -12.15 7.95 6.15
CA TYR A 52 -13.11 8.60 5.25
C TYR A 52 -13.77 7.64 4.25
N ALA A 53 -13.27 6.41 4.13
CA ALA A 53 -13.81 5.34 3.28
C ALA A 53 -13.79 4.01 4.04
N ASP A 54 -14.67 3.09 3.66
CA ASP A 54 -14.64 1.76 4.24
C ASP A 54 -13.33 1.05 3.85
N ASN A 55 -12.69 0.36 4.81
CA ASN A 55 -11.42 -0.36 4.62
C ASN A 55 -11.44 -1.35 3.45
N ILE A 56 -12.63 -1.78 3.05
CA ILE A 56 -12.91 -2.62 1.88
C ILE A 56 -12.52 -1.89 0.57
N LEU A 57 -12.84 -0.60 0.44
CA LEU A 57 -12.54 0.19 -0.76
C LEU A 57 -11.03 0.36 -0.98
N LYS A 58 -10.25 0.44 0.11
CA LYS A 58 -8.78 0.42 0.03
C LYS A 58 -8.25 -0.88 -0.57
N GLY A 59 -8.82 -2.02 -0.16
CA GLY A 59 -8.47 -3.33 -0.69
C GLY A 59 -8.78 -3.46 -2.18
N PHE A 60 -9.94 -2.94 -2.60
CA PHE A 60 -10.31 -2.87 -4.02
C PHE A 60 -9.38 -1.97 -4.81
N ALA A 61 -9.05 -0.77 -4.32
CA ALA A 61 -8.15 0.16 -4.99
C ALA A 61 -6.74 -0.45 -5.19
N ALA A 62 -6.21 -1.14 -4.17
CA ALA A 62 -4.94 -1.84 -4.28
C ALA A 62 -4.98 -2.97 -5.31
N GLY A 63 -6.05 -3.80 -5.31
CA GLY A 63 -6.24 -4.87 -6.28
C GLY A 63 -6.36 -4.35 -7.72
N LEU A 64 -7.18 -3.32 -7.94
CA LEU A 64 -7.31 -2.64 -9.23
C LEU A 64 -5.99 -2.04 -9.70
N SER A 65 -5.20 -1.45 -8.80
CA SER A 65 -3.88 -0.91 -9.14
C SER A 65 -2.92 -1.99 -9.65
N ILE A 66 -2.93 -3.19 -9.05
CA ILE A 66 -2.09 -4.31 -9.50
C ILE A 66 -2.53 -4.80 -10.89
N ILE A 67 -3.85 -4.88 -11.13
CA ILE A 67 -4.41 -5.29 -12.42
C ILE A 67 -4.05 -4.27 -13.49
N LEU A 68 -4.22 -2.98 -13.20
CA LEU A 68 -3.90 -1.89 -14.13
C LEU A 68 -2.40 -1.83 -14.43
N SER A 69 -1.56 -2.01 -13.41
CA SER A 69 -0.10 -2.10 -13.59
C SER A 69 0.27 -3.29 -14.47
N SER A 70 -0.33 -4.47 -14.24
CA SER A 70 -0.11 -5.65 -15.08
C SER A 70 -0.58 -5.43 -16.51
N ALA A 71 -1.72 -4.76 -16.71
CA ALA A 71 -2.27 -4.45 -18.03
C ALA A 71 -1.39 -3.45 -18.80
N ILE A 72 -0.90 -2.40 -18.13
CA ILE A 72 0.04 -1.44 -18.72
C ILE A 72 1.36 -2.14 -19.07
N SER A 73 1.88 -3.00 -18.18
CA SER A 73 3.11 -3.75 -18.44
C SER A 73 2.96 -4.71 -19.63
N TYR A 74 1.78 -5.31 -19.83
CA TYR A 74 1.48 -6.11 -21.01
C TYR A 74 1.37 -5.26 -22.28
N LEU A 75 0.56 -4.19 -22.27
CA LEU A 75 0.25 -3.40 -23.45
C LEU A 75 1.39 -2.49 -23.93
N VAL A 76 2.24 -2.01 -23.00
CA VAL A 76 3.27 -0.99 -23.27
C VAL A 76 4.68 -1.57 -23.29
N LEU A 77 4.98 -2.55 -22.42
CA LEU A 77 6.34 -3.09 -22.30
C LEU A 77 6.54 -4.44 -23.01
N ASP A 78 5.48 -5.15 -23.42
CA ASP A 78 5.50 -6.50 -24.04
C ASP A 78 6.28 -7.58 -23.24
N ASP A 79 6.71 -7.26 -22.02
CA ASP A 79 7.63 -8.05 -21.19
C ASP A 79 6.90 -9.11 -20.33
N PHE A 80 5.57 -9.02 -20.24
CA PHE A 80 4.78 -9.84 -19.32
C PHE A 80 3.71 -10.64 -20.04
N THR A 81 3.83 -11.97 -20.08
CA THR A 81 2.79 -12.85 -20.61
C THR A 81 1.69 -13.05 -19.55
N PRO A 82 0.47 -12.51 -19.73
CA PRO A 82 -0.58 -12.65 -18.74
C PRO A 82 -1.01 -14.12 -18.63
N SER A 83 -0.80 -14.72 -17.46
CA SER A 83 -1.33 -16.04 -17.12
C SER A 83 -2.85 -15.99 -16.95
N ILE A 84 -3.53 -17.09 -17.24
CA ILE A 84 -4.99 -17.25 -17.06
C ILE A 84 -5.43 -16.87 -15.64
N ALA A 85 -4.57 -17.13 -14.64
CA ALA A 85 -4.82 -16.76 -13.25
C ALA A 85 -4.92 -15.23 -13.04
N THR A 86 -4.10 -14.44 -13.74
CA THR A 86 -4.14 -12.97 -13.70
C THR A 86 -5.44 -12.44 -14.30
N PHE A 87 -5.90 -13.05 -15.40
CA PHE A 87 -7.15 -12.66 -16.05
C PHE A 87 -8.37 -13.02 -15.20
N ALA A 88 -8.39 -14.21 -14.58
CA ALA A 88 -9.43 -14.62 -13.65
C ALA A 88 -9.46 -13.73 -12.39
N GLY A 89 -8.30 -13.41 -11.82
CA GLY A 89 -8.18 -12.48 -10.70
C GLY A 89 -8.67 -11.07 -11.05
N ALA A 90 -8.34 -10.58 -12.26
CA ALA A 90 -8.80 -9.28 -12.74
C ALA A 90 -10.33 -9.22 -12.86
N GLY A 91 -10.95 -10.24 -13.46
CA GLY A 91 -12.40 -10.34 -13.57
C GLY A 91 -13.10 -10.35 -12.20
N LEU A 92 -12.53 -11.07 -11.23
CA LEU A 92 -13.08 -11.14 -9.87
C LEU A 92 -13.03 -9.79 -9.15
N VAL A 93 -11.91 -9.07 -9.23
CA VAL A 93 -11.78 -7.74 -8.60
C VAL A 93 -12.70 -6.72 -9.25
N ILE A 94 -12.82 -6.73 -10.58
CA ILE A 94 -13.75 -5.84 -11.31
C ILE A 94 -15.20 -6.16 -10.90
N GLY A 95 -15.59 -7.44 -10.91
CA GLY A 95 -16.92 -7.87 -10.50
C GLY A 95 -17.26 -7.47 -9.06
N ALA A 96 -16.32 -7.66 -8.14
CA ALA A 96 -16.48 -7.27 -6.75
C ALA A 96 -16.56 -5.74 -6.55
N THR A 97 -15.80 -4.97 -7.34
CA THR A 97 -15.87 -3.49 -7.32
C THR A 97 -17.22 -2.98 -7.81
N VAL A 98 -17.74 -3.55 -8.90
CA VAL A 98 -19.06 -3.18 -9.44
C VAL A 98 -20.17 -3.57 -8.45
N LEU A 99 -20.10 -4.77 -7.87
CA LEU A 99 -21.06 -5.23 -6.86
C LEU A 99 -21.04 -4.34 -5.60
N TYR A 100 -19.84 -3.94 -5.15
CA TYR A 100 -19.68 -3.03 -4.01
C TYR A 100 -20.24 -1.63 -4.32
N GLY A 101 -19.98 -1.11 -5.52
CA GLY A 101 -20.48 0.21 -5.96
C GLY A 101 -22.01 0.27 -6.13
N GLN A 102 -22.66 -0.88 -6.33
CA GLN A 102 -24.12 -0.97 -6.41
C GLN A 102 -24.81 -1.12 -5.05
N MET A 103 -24.09 -1.36 -3.96
CA MET A 103 -24.69 -1.34 -2.63
C MET A 103 -24.96 0.12 -2.23
N PRO A 104 -26.22 0.53 -2.04
CA PRO A 104 -26.51 1.87 -1.55
C PRO A 104 -25.89 2.02 -0.16
N GLN A 105 -24.90 2.90 -0.05
CA GLN A 105 -24.26 3.22 1.21
C GLN A 105 -25.34 3.79 2.15
N LYS A 106 -25.73 3.02 3.17
CA LYS A 106 -26.58 3.55 4.25
C LYS A 106 -25.78 4.63 4.97
N ARG A 107 -26.04 5.88 4.60
CA ARG A 107 -25.59 7.04 5.35
C ARG A 107 -26.14 6.89 6.77
N ILE A 108 -25.25 6.77 7.75
CA ILE A 108 -25.61 6.90 9.17
C ILE A 108 -26.01 8.36 9.36
N GLU A 109 -27.29 8.66 9.10
CA GLU A 109 -27.93 9.95 9.36
C GLU A 109 -29.21 9.72 10.17
N GLN A 110 -29.14 8.84 11.18
CA GLN A 110 -30.17 8.76 12.23
C GLN A 110 -29.50 8.62 13.60
N ASN A 111 -29.47 9.75 14.33
CA ASN A 111 -29.12 9.96 15.75
C ASN A 111 -27.62 10.01 16.07
N MET A 112 -27.03 11.12 16.57
CA MET A 112 -27.54 11.89 17.71
C MET A 112 -27.01 13.34 17.71
N THR A 113 -27.87 14.28 17.32
CA THR A 113 -28.01 15.56 18.02
C THR A 113 -28.92 15.31 19.22
N VAL A 114 -28.34 15.10 20.40
CA VAL A 114 -28.74 15.66 21.70
C VAL A 114 -27.47 15.75 22.56
#